data_AF-D0N886-F1
#
_entry.id   AF-D0N886-F1
#
_cell.length_a   1.000
_cell.length_b   1.000
_cell.length_c   1.000
_cell.angle_alpha   90.00
_cell.angle_beta   90.00
_cell.angle_gamma   90.00
#
_symmetry.space_group_name_H-M   'P 1'
#
loop_
_entity.id
_entity.type
_entity.pdbx_description
1 polymer ?
#
loop_
_entity_poly.entity_id
_entity_poly.type
_entity_poly.pdbx_seq_one_letter_code
_entity_poly.pdbx_strand_id
1 'polypeptide(L)'
;MVVGENSDPIQSRTQRNETPVHDVRTILEKSSRNQTKMKTITELAPPKLDMSEQDSELLRELAETLTVHNIQQYNTLLKTKDGFADNRRWKEVRRKDGVRVYRERSRYNGLPSTPSLLLLGTIEGKLDDVMYGAVATTDEAIRIKSTCIQDGIIDSKVLHELVQPTVDDPFHHVSVKWRLFNNQRDYVSLDTTGIAHTVKRERIGYNISHSVAFAQIPGMEEAHGIERGNMSVCSLYLQKTPTTVECYVRGFFDFHTQNEMINTMSLQAIAAQWSCFARKRDCALMKKLVWRMRKSSGCTASLSLHPTDDRPSLTQQPPARIRGTNHKSCKSCLRKLKGVPGGMPAQGSRDGTDIQS
;
A
#
# COMPACT_ATOMS: atom_id res chain seq x y z
N MET A 1 61.65 5.22 60.36
CA MET A 1 61.55 6.20 59.25
C MET A 1 60.07 6.40 58.96
N VAL A 2 59.46 7.39 59.64
CA VAL A 2 58.93 8.65 59.09
C VAL A 2 57.60 8.50 58.31
N VAL A 3 56.51 8.79 59.04
CA VAL A 3 55.30 9.61 58.76
C VAL A 3 54.90 9.95 57.30
N GLY A 4 53.59 9.88 57.01
CA GLY A 4 52.96 10.72 55.98
C GLY A 4 51.54 10.29 55.55
N GLU A 5 50.51 10.87 56.15
CA GLU A 5 49.11 10.91 55.67
C GLU A 5 48.99 11.65 54.33
N ASN A 6 48.00 11.30 53.49
CA ASN A 6 47.10 12.29 52.87
C ASN A 6 45.91 11.67 52.11
N SER A 7 44.80 12.40 52.23
CA SER A 7 43.43 12.10 51.82
C SER A 7 43.08 12.58 50.40
N ASP A 8 42.14 11.86 49.74
CA ASP A 8 41.12 12.28 48.73
C ASP A 8 41.57 13.01 47.42
N PRO A 9 40.78 13.03 46.30
CA PRO A 9 39.31 12.90 46.22
C PRO A 9 38.69 12.11 45.05
N ILE A 10 37.38 11.91 45.19
CA ILE A 10 36.38 11.54 44.17
C ILE A 10 36.34 12.58 43.03
N GLN A 11 36.48 12.15 41.78
CA GLN A 11 36.12 12.94 40.59
C GLN A 11 35.13 12.18 39.70
N SER A 12 33.95 12.77 39.56
CA SER A 12 32.89 12.44 38.63
C SER A 12 33.33 12.67 37.18
N ARG A 13 33.25 11.62 36.34
CA ARG A 13 33.46 11.76 34.89
C ARG A 13 32.16 11.48 34.13
N THR A 14 31.47 12.56 33.79
CA THR A 14 30.36 12.61 32.84
C THR A 14 30.84 12.12 31.47
N GLN A 15 30.46 10.91 31.06
CA GLN A 15 30.64 10.46 29.67
C GLN A 15 29.59 11.15 28.78
N ARG A 16 30.08 12.08 27.97
CA ARG A 16 29.34 12.75 26.91
C ARG A 16 29.20 11.76 25.73
N ASN A 17 27.99 11.28 25.47
CA ASN A 17 27.67 10.48 24.29
C ASN A 17 27.74 11.38 23.04
N GLU A 18 28.82 11.27 22.27
CA GLU A 18 28.92 11.83 20.93
C GLU A 18 28.44 10.79 19.90
N THR A 19 27.35 11.09 19.20
CA THR A 19 26.85 10.32 18.05
C THR A 19 27.82 10.43 16.88
N PRO A 20 28.19 9.33 16.18
CA PRO A 20 29.07 9.42 15.03
C PRO A 20 28.29 9.92 13.80
N VAL A 21 28.85 10.93 13.13
CA VAL A 21 28.39 11.42 11.83
C VAL A 21 28.62 10.32 10.79
N HIS A 22 27.54 9.76 10.24
CA HIS A 22 27.62 8.75 9.18
C HIS A 22 28.22 9.35 7.90
N ASP A 23 29.33 8.78 7.46
CA ASP A 23 30.04 9.16 6.23
C ASP A 23 29.14 8.95 5.00
N VAL A 24 28.86 10.05 4.29
CA VAL A 24 28.02 10.14 3.08
C VAL A 24 28.51 9.18 1.98
N ARG A 25 29.81 8.85 1.97
CA ARG A 25 30.39 7.88 1.04
C ARG A 25 29.83 6.47 1.23
N THR A 26 29.57 6.08 2.49
CA THR A 26 28.96 4.79 2.84
C THR A 26 27.50 4.71 2.40
N ILE A 27 26.79 5.85 2.42
CA ILE A 27 25.39 5.95 1.96
C ILE A 27 25.33 5.83 0.43
N LEU A 28 26.26 6.45 -0.29
CA LEU A 28 26.36 6.36 -1.75
C LEU A 28 26.75 4.95 -2.22
N GLU A 29 27.64 4.25 -1.50
CA GLU A 29 28.00 2.86 -1.81
C GLU A 29 26.91 1.85 -1.45
N LYS A 30 26.12 2.09 -0.39
CA LYS A 30 24.92 1.29 -0.07
C LYS A 30 23.82 1.54 -1.10
N SER A 31 23.67 2.79 -1.55
CA SER A 31 22.75 3.16 -2.64
C SER A 31 23.16 2.48 -3.95
N SER A 32 24.45 2.48 -4.30
CA SER A 32 25.00 1.81 -5.48
C SER A 32 24.89 0.28 -5.39
N ARG A 33 25.16 -0.34 -4.23
CA ARG A 33 24.92 -1.78 -4.00
C ARG A 33 23.45 -2.16 -4.08
N ASN A 34 22.54 -1.30 -3.59
CA ASN A 34 21.11 -1.49 -3.78
C ASN A 34 20.72 -1.33 -5.27
N GLN A 35 21.37 -0.43 -6.00
CA GLN A 35 21.16 -0.24 -7.44
C GLN A 35 21.67 -1.42 -8.28
N THR A 36 22.77 -2.05 -7.88
CA THR A 36 23.29 -3.28 -8.51
C THR A 36 22.41 -4.50 -8.17
N LYS A 37 21.79 -4.54 -6.98
CA LYS A 37 20.83 -5.61 -6.62
C LYS A 37 19.45 -5.44 -7.28
N MET A 38 19.09 -4.22 -7.71
CA MET A 38 17.88 -3.96 -8.49
C MET A 38 18.00 -4.31 -9.99
N LYS A 39 19.20 -4.65 -10.49
CA LYS A 39 19.42 -5.02 -11.89
C LYS A 39 19.03 -6.46 -12.27
N THR A 40 18.37 -7.21 -11.39
CA THR A 40 17.93 -8.59 -11.66
C THR A 40 16.48 -8.86 -11.22
N ILE A 41 15.59 -7.88 -11.34
CA ILE A 41 14.15 -8.08 -11.03
C ILE A 41 13.38 -8.58 -12.26
N THR A 42 13.81 -8.20 -13.47
CA THR A 42 13.18 -8.65 -14.72
C THR A 42 13.30 -10.17 -14.96
N GLU A 43 14.24 -10.87 -14.30
CA GLU A 43 14.46 -12.32 -14.46
C GLU A 43 13.54 -13.21 -13.60
N LEU A 44 12.79 -12.64 -12.65
CA LEU A 44 11.92 -13.41 -11.74
C LEU A 44 10.46 -13.50 -12.22
N ALA A 45 10.13 -12.85 -13.34
CA ALA A 45 8.78 -12.89 -13.86
C ALA A 45 8.43 -14.33 -14.28
N PRO A 46 7.32 -14.90 -13.79
CA PRO A 46 6.92 -16.24 -14.16
C PRO A 46 6.59 -16.33 -15.66
N PRO A 47 6.60 -17.55 -16.24
CA PRO A 47 6.21 -17.74 -17.63
C PRO A 47 4.76 -17.29 -17.87
N LYS A 48 4.44 -17.07 -19.15
CA LYS A 48 3.07 -16.76 -19.56
C LYS A 48 2.16 -17.92 -19.18
N LEU A 49 0.99 -17.59 -18.61
CA LEU A 49 -0.05 -18.56 -18.29
C LEU A 49 -1.02 -18.70 -19.47
N ASP A 50 -1.06 -19.88 -20.07
CA ASP A 50 -2.08 -20.21 -21.06
C ASP A 50 -3.27 -20.87 -20.35
N MET A 51 -4.47 -20.33 -20.59
CA MET A 51 -5.71 -20.71 -19.91
C MET A 51 -6.73 -21.20 -20.93
N SER A 52 -7.39 -22.33 -20.63
CA SER A 52 -8.54 -22.78 -21.40
C SER A 52 -9.80 -21.98 -21.04
N GLU A 53 -10.77 -21.90 -21.94
CA GLU A 53 -12.07 -21.25 -21.64
C GLU A 53 -12.80 -21.92 -20.48
N GLN A 54 -12.68 -23.25 -20.35
CA GLN A 54 -13.28 -24.01 -19.25
C GLN A 54 -12.67 -23.62 -17.90
N ASP A 55 -11.34 -23.57 -17.81
CA ASP A 55 -10.65 -23.17 -16.58
C ASP A 55 -10.95 -21.69 -16.24
N SER A 56 -11.05 -20.83 -17.27
CA SER A 56 -11.44 -19.43 -17.11
C SER A 56 -12.86 -19.27 -16.57
N GLU A 57 -13.81 -20.11 -16.97
CA GLU A 57 -15.16 -20.14 -16.39
C GLU A 57 -15.13 -20.60 -14.92
N LEU A 58 -14.44 -21.69 -14.61
CA LEU A 58 -14.30 -22.20 -13.24
C LEU A 58 -13.69 -21.16 -12.28
N LEU A 59 -12.70 -20.40 -12.75
CA LEU A 59 -12.11 -19.32 -11.96
C LEU A 59 -13.07 -18.13 -11.76
N ARG A 60 -13.94 -17.84 -12.72
CA ARG A 60 -14.98 -16.81 -12.56
C ARG A 60 -16.03 -17.25 -11.53
N GLU A 61 -16.53 -18.49 -11.62
CA GLU A 61 -17.44 -19.05 -10.61
C GLU A 61 -16.81 -19.08 -9.21
N LEU A 62 -15.52 -19.40 -9.11
CA LEU A 62 -14.79 -19.34 -7.85
C LEU A 62 -14.71 -17.91 -7.29
N ALA A 63 -14.46 -16.91 -8.13
CA ALA A 63 -14.43 -15.50 -7.71
C ALA A 63 -15.78 -15.05 -7.12
N GLU A 64 -16.90 -15.46 -7.73
CA GLU A 64 -18.24 -15.18 -7.23
C GLU A 64 -18.51 -15.88 -5.90
N THR A 65 -18.20 -17.17 -5.81
CA THR A 65 -18.34 -17.98 -4.61
C THR A 65 -17.55 -17.38 -3.44
N LEU A 66 -16.29 -16.98 -3.68
CA LEU A 66 -15.45 -16.31 -2.69
C LEU A 66 -16.06 -14.98 -2.23
N THR A 67 -16.66 -14.22 -3.15
CA THR A 67 -17.31 -12.94 -2.83
C THR A 67 -18.50 -13.15 -1.90
N VAL A 68 -19.40 -14.07 -2.25
CA VAL A 68 -20.58 -14.40 -1.44
C VAL A 68 -20.16 -14.92 -0.05
N HIS A 69 -19.24 -15.89 -0.02
CA HIS A 69 -18.75 -16.48 1.23
C HIS A 69 -18.14 -15.42 2.17
N ASN A 70 -17.28 -14.54 1.66
CA ASN A 70 -16.62 -13.54 2.50
C ASN A 70 -17.59 -12.46 3.02
N ILE A 71 -18.62 -12.10 2.24
CA ILE A 71 -19.68 -11.19 2.71
C ILE A 71 -20.49 -11.87 3.83
N GLN A 72 -20.85 -13.14 3.68
CA GLN A 72 -21.51 -13.91 4.74
C GLN A 72 -20.65 -14.01 6.01
N GLN A 73 -19.35 -14.24 5.84
CA GLN A 73 -18.39 -14.28 6.96
C GLN A 73 -18.29 -12.93 7.68
N TYR A 74 -18.34 -11.81 6.96
CA TYR A 74 -18.43 -10.48 7.57
C TYR A 74 -19.73 -10.29 8.36
N ASN A 75 -20.87 -10.71 7.81
CA ASN A 75 -22.18 -10.55 8.45
C ASN A 75 -22.32 -11.38 9.74
N THR A 76 -21.57 -12.47 9.87
CA THR A 76 -21.56 -13.33 11.07
C THR A 76 -20.48 -12.93 12.08
N LEU A 77 -19.66 -11.91 11.80
CA LEU A 77 -18.63 -11.46 12.71
C LEU A 77 -19.25 -10.82 13.95
N LEU A 78 -19.01 -11.45 15.11
CA LEU A 78 -19.32 -10.86 16.41
C LEU A 78 -18.33 -9.74 16.73
N LYS A 79 -18.86 -8.53 16.90
CA LYS A 79 -18.14 -7.36 17.41
C LYS A 79 -18.62 -7.05 18.82
N THR A 80 -17.76 -6.47 19.64
CA THR A 80 -18.14 -5.92 20.94
C THR A 80 -19.07 -4.72 20.75
N LYS A 81 -19.72 -4.26 21.83
CA LYS A 81 -20.57 -3.05 21.80
C LYS A 81 -19.82 -1.82 21.26
N ASP A 82 -18.52 -1.75 21.51
CA ASP A 82 -17.64 -0.68 21.06
C ASP A 82 -17.11 -0.87 19.63
N GLY A 83 -17.56 -1.91 18.92
CA GLY A 83 -17.17 -2.21 17.53
C GLY A 83 -15.83 -2.92 17.37
N PHE A 84 -15.22 -3.40 18.46
CA PHE A 84 -13.96 -4.14 18.42
C PHE A 84 -14.17 -5.65 18.22
N ALA A 85 -13.11 -6.37 17.87
CA ALA A 85 -13.14 -7.82 17.82
C ALA A 85 -13.23 -8.43 19.23
N ASP A 86 -13.95 -9.54 19.38
CA ASP A 86 -14.04 -10.29 20.65
C ASP A 86 -12.64 -10.74 21.14
N ASN A 87 -12.22 -10.25 22.31
CA ASN A 87 -10.89 -10.51 22.87
C ASN A 87 -10.65 -11.99 23.26
N ARG A 88 -11.72 -12.79 23.41
CA ARG A 88 -11.65 -14.23 23.69
C ARG A 88 -11.16 -15.00 22.47
N ARG A 89 -11.48 -14.50 21.27
CA ARG A 89 -11.08 -15.10 19.99
C ARG A 89 -9.91 -14.37 19.34
N TRP A 90 -9.80 -13.07 19.54
CA TRP A 90 -8.88 -12.20 18.81
C TRP A 90 -7.89 -11.54 19.76
N LYS A 91 -6.60 -11.58 19.42
CA LYS A 91 -5.55 -10.82 20.11
C LYS A 91 -5.10 -9.68 19.19
N GLU A 92 -5.23 -8.44 19.64
CA GLU A 92 -4.69 -7.28 18.92
C GLU A 92 -3.16 -7.42 18.82
N VAL A 93 -2.61 -7.25 17.62
CA VAL A 93 -1.16 -7.34 17.34
C VAL A 93 -0.62 -6.02 16.82
N ARG A 94 -1.48 -5.17 16.24
CA ARG A 94 -1.05 -3.88 15.69
C ARG A 94 -2.21 -2.90 15.64
N ARG A 95 -1.89 -1.62 15.82
CA ARG A 95 -2.81 -0.49 15.59
C ARG A 95 -2.06 0.63 14.89
N LYS A 96 -2.54 1.05 13.72
CA LYS A 96 -1.93 2.10 12.90
C LYS A 96 -2.96 2.65 11.91
N ASP A 97 -2.88 3.92 11.53
CA ASP A 97 -3.66 4.52 10.42
C ASP A 97 -5.19 4.30 10.56
N GLY A 98 -5.74 4.39 11.78
CA GLY A 98 -7.18 4.19 12.03
C GLY A 98 -7.66 2.73 11.98
N VAL A 99 -6.76 1.77 11.77
CA VAL A 99 -7.07 0.34 11.73
C VAL A 99 -6.38 -0.44 12.84
N ARG A 100 -7.00 -1.55 13.24
CA ARG A 100 -6.51 -2.51 14.22
C ARG A 100 -6.42 -3.88 13.57
N VAL A 101 -5.27 -4.53 13.72
CA VAL A 101 -5.01 -5.88 13.24
C VAL A 101 -4.99 -6.83 14.42
N TYR A 102 -5.71 -7.94 14.27
CA TYR A 102 -5.86 -8.98 15.26
C TYR A 102 -5.39 -10.31 14.68
N ARG A 103 -4.73 -11.12 15.49
CA ARG A 103 -4.53 -12.55 15.21
C ARG A 103 -5.58 -13.37 15.92
N GLU A 104 -6.04 -14.45 15.30
CA GLU A 104 -6.90 -15.41 15.97
C GLU A 104 -6.11 -16.16 17.05
N ARG A 105 -6.73 -16.40 18.20
CA ARG A 105 -6.18 -17.22 19.26
C ARG A 105 -6.43 -18.67 18.91
N SER A 106 -5.40 -19.51 19.00
CA SER A 106 -5.56 -20.96 18.88
C SER A 106 -6.56 -21.45 19.93
N ARG A 107 -7.51 -22.30 19.52
CA ARG A 107 -8.41 -23.00 20.45
C ARG A 107 -7.63 -24.18 21.02
N TYR A 108 -7.64 -24.34 22.34
CA TYR A 108 -7.00 -25.45 23.06
C TYR A 108 -7.72 -26.78 22.81
N ASN A 109 -7.72 -27.27 21.57
CA ASN A 109 -8.31 -28.56 21.21
C ASN A 109 -7.31 -29.46 20.46
N GLY A 110 -6.03 -29.06 20.32
CA GLY A 110 -5.01 -29.84 19.63
C GLY A 110 -5.21 -29.98 18.11
N LEU A 111 -6.23 -29.32 17.54
CA LEU A 111 -6.48 -29.33 16.11
C LEU A 111 -5.66 -28.22 15.43
N PRO A 112 -4.94 -28.50 14.33
CA PRO A 112 -4.29 -27.47 13.53
C PRO A 112 -5.32 -26.41 13.10
N SER A 113 -5.08 -25.16 13.46
CA SER A 113 -5.90 -24.03 13.03
C SER A 113 -5.11 -23.24 12.00
N THR A 114 -5.68 -23.03 10.82
CA THR A 114 -5.06 -22.19 9.78
C THR A 114 -4.75 -20.79 10.36
N PRO A 115 -3.48 -20.35 10.32
CA PRO A 115 -3.08 -19.02 10.76
C PRO A 115 -3.94 -17.93 10.13
N SER A 116 -4.40 -17.00 10.95
CA SER A 116 -5.41 -16.05 10.49
C SER A 116 -5.28 -14.67 11.11
N LEU A 117 -5.67 -13.67 10.32
CA LEU A 117 -5.67 -12.26 10.68
C LEU A 117 -7.03 -11.64 10.37
N LEU A 118 -7.43 -10.71 11.23
CA LEU A 118 -8.60 -9.85 11.08
C LEU A 118 -8.15 -8.39 11.20
N LEU A 119 -8.65 -7.53 10.34
CA LEU A 119 -8.50 -6.08 10.45
C LEU A 119 -9.87 -5.45 10.57
N LEU A 120 -10.01 -4.55 11.54
CA LEU A 120 -11.16 -3.67 11.69
C LEU A 120 -10.69 -2.22 11.79
N GLY A 121 -11.37 -1.31 11.12
CA GLY A 121 -11.14 0.12 11.28
C GLY A 121 -11.95 0.95 10.29
N THR A 122 -11.52 2.20 10.12
CA THR A 122 -12.20 3.16 9.24
C THR A 122 -11.21 3.92 8.37
N ILE A 123 -11.70 4.38 7.22
CA ILE A 123 -10.99 5.19 6.24
C ILE A 123 -11.81 6.46 6.02
N GLU A 124 -11.16 7.61 6.02
CA GLU A 124 -11.79 8.88 5.69
C GLU A 124 -12.02 8.98 4.17
N GLY A 125 -13.25 9.31 3.76
CA GLY A 125 -13.62 9.55 2.37
C GLY A 125 -14.86 8.79 1.92
N LYS A 126 -14.94 8.57 0.60
CA LYS A 126 -16.05 7.86 -0.05
C LYS A 126 -15.62 6.47 -0.51
N LEU A 127 -16.57 5.55 -0.55
CA LEU A 127 -16.37 4.19 -1.06
C LEU A 127 -15.77 4.20 -2.48
N ASP A 128 -16.26 5.08 -3.34
CA ASP A 128 -15.78 5.21 -4.73
C ASP A 128 -14.29 5.57 -4.79
N ASP A 129 -13.81 6.42 -3.87
CA ASP A 129 -12.40 6.78 -3.78
C ASP A 129 -11.55 5.58 -3.35
N VAL A 130 -12.04 4.82 -2.35
CA VAL A 130 -11.36 3.62 -1.87
C VAL A 130 -11.28 2.56 -2.99
N MET A 131 -12.37 2.34 -3.72
CA MET A 131 -12.40 1.37 -4.82
C MET A 131 -11.56 1.82 -6.02
N TYR A 132 -11.55 3.10 -6.36
CA TYR A 132 -10.66 3.66 -7.39
C TYR A 132 -9.17 3.49 -7.03
N GLY A 133 -8.85 3.56 -5.75
CA GLY A 133 -7.52 3.25 -5.22
C GLY A 133 -7.18 1.76 -5.25
N ALA A 134 -8.17 0.89 -5.03
CA ALA A 134 -8.01 -0.56 -4.99
C ALA A 134 -7.71 -1.17 -6.36
N VAL A 135 -8.45 -0.75 -7.38
CA VAL A 135 -8.41 -1.32 -8.73
C VAL A 135 -7.07 -1.03 -9.40
N ALA A 136 -6.45 -2.10 -9.88
CA ALA A 136 -5.22 -2.11 -10.66
C ALA A 136 -5.22 -3.36 -11.55
N THR A 137 -5.38 -3.15 -12.85
CA THR A 137 -5.59 -4.21 -13.85
C THR A 137 -4.34 -4.53 -14.66
N THR A 138 -3.35 -3.63 -14.67
CA THR A 138 -2.09 -3.81 -15.41
C THR A 138 -0.88 -3.88 -14.46
N ASP A 139 0.22 -4.45 -14.92
CA ASP A 139 1.50 -4.50 -14.19
C ASP A 139 1.93 -3.11 -13.69
N GLU A 140 1.80 -2.11 -14.56
CA GLU A 140 2.12 -0.72 -14.22
C GLU A 140 1.18 -0.15 -13.15
N ALA A 141 -0.12 -0.37 -13.30
CA ALA A 141 -1.09 0.09 -12.31
C ALA A 141 -0.86 -0.57 -10.94
N ILE A 142 -0.48 -1.85 -10.90
CA ILE A 142 -0.14 -2.57 -9.67
C ILE A 142 1.11 -1.98 -9.02
N ARG A 143 2.17 -1.72 -9.81
CA ARG A 143 3.41 -1.11 -9.31
C ARG A 143 3.19 0.30 -8.75
N ILE A 144 2.40 1.13 -9.45
CA ILE A 144 2.01 2.46 -8.96
C ILE A 144 1.24 2.33 -7.65
N LYS A 145 0.25 1.44 -7.60
CA LYS A 145 -0.55 1.18 -6.39
C LYS A 145 0.33 0.77 -5.22
N SER A 146 1.17 -0.26 -5.40
CA SER A 146 2.10 -0.75 -4.37
C SER A 146 2.99 0.38 -3.85
N THR A 147 3.52 1.22 -4.73
CA THR A 147 4.34 2.38 -4.32
C THR A 147 3.54 3.36 -3.45
N CYS A 148 2.29 3.66 -3.82
CA CYS A 148 1.43 4.56 -3.06
C CYS A 148 1.05 4.01 -1.69
N ILE A 149 0.66 2.73 -1.61
CA ILE A 149 0.09 2.15 -0.39
C ILE A 149 1.09 1.34 0.42
N GLN A 150 2.32 1.18 -0.06
CA GLN A 150 3.43 0.42 0.53
C GLN A 150 2.94 -0.91 1.12
N ASP A 151 2.35 -1.77 0.28
CA ASP A 151 1.82 -3.09 0.65
C ASP A 151 2.89 -4.18 0.73
N GLY A 152 4.14 -3.84 0.40
CA GLY A 152 5.28 -4.76 0.49
C GLY A 152 5.52 -5.60 -0.77
N ILE A 153 4.72 -5.39 -1.83
CA ILE A 153 4.97 -5.99 -3.15
C ILE A 153 6.25 -5.38 -3.73
N ILE A 154 7.22 -6.24 -4.01
CA ILE A 154 8.48 -5.91 -4.71
C ILE A 154 8.25 -5.97 -6.21
N ASP A 155 7.62 -7.03 -6.68
CA ASP A 155 7.35 -7.25 -8.10
C ASP A 155 6.02 -7.96 -8.32
N SER A 156 5.46 -7.82 -9.52
CA SER A 156 4.15 -8.36 -9.85
C SER A 156 3.97 -8.53 -11.34
N LYS A 157 3.19 -9.55 -11.70
CA LYS A 157 2.76 -9.81 -13.07
C LYS A 157 1.29 -10.19 -13.11
N VAL A 158 0.53 -9.55 -14.00
CA VAL A 158 -0.80 -10.04 -14.41
C VAL A 158 -0.57 -11.19 -15.39
N LEU A 159 -0.95 -12.39 -14.97
CA LEU A 159 -0.73 -13.62 -15.75
C LEU A 159 -1.84 -13.83 -16.78
N HIS A 160 -3.08 -13.59 -16.35
CA HIS A 160 -4.26 -13.76 -17.19
C HIS A 160 -5.39 -12.85 -16.70
N GLU A 161 -6.06 -12.16 -17.60
CA GLU A 161 -7.22 -11.31 -17.30
C GLU A 161 -8.48 -12.05 -17.71
N LEU A 162 -9.38 -12.29 -16.75
CA LEU A 162 -10.62 -13.05 -16.93
C LEU A 162 -11.81 -12.11 -17.18
N VAL A 163 -11.82 -10.95 -16.52
CA VAL A 163 -12.86 -9.93 -16.67
C VAL A 163 -12.24 -8.55 -16.61
N GLN A 164 -12.52 -7.73 -17.62
CA GLN A 164 -12.09 -6.33 -17.72
C GLN A 164 -13.12 -5.38 -17.10
N PRO A 165 -12.69 -4.28 -16.46
CA PRO A 165 -13.59 -3.20 -16.07
C PRO A 165 -14.27 -2.59 -17.28
N THR A 166 -15.54 -2.18 -17.09
CA THR A 166 -16.32 -1.47 -18.10
C THR A 166 -16.62 -0.05 -17.64
N VAL A 167 -17.25 0.75 -18.50
CA VAL A 167 -17.70 2.11 -18.12
C VAL A 167 -18.81 2.03 -17.04
N ASP A 168 -19.70 1.06 -17.16
CA ASP A 168 -20.84 0.88 -16.26
C ASP A 168 -20.45 0.18 -14.95
N ASP A 169 -19.46 -0.71 -15.01
CA ASP A 169 -18.86 -1.35 -13.84
C ASP A 169 -17.33 -1.16 -13.81
N PRO A 170 -16.86 0.03 -13.41
CA PRO A 170 -15.44 0.40 -13.49
C PRO A 170 -14.57 -0.25 -12.42
N PHE A 171 -15.18 -0.94 -11.45
CA PHE A 171 -14.45 -1.59 -10.36
C PHE A 171 -14.45 -3.10 -10.44
N HIS A 172 -15.28 -3.69 -11.31
CA HIS A 172 -15.31 -5.12 -11.50
C HIS A 172 -14.15 -5.59 -12.39
N HIS A 173 -13.31 -6.45 -11.83
CA HIS A 173 -12.20 -7.04 -12.54
C HIS A 173 -11.79 -8.34 -11.88
N VAL A 174 -11.51 -9.35 -12.72
CA VAL A 174 -11.09 -10.67 -12.29
C VAL A 174 -9.84 -11.06 -13.08
N SER A 175 -8.79 -11.51 -12.39
CA SER A 175 -7.50 -11.83 -13.02
C SER A 175 -6.70 -12.81 -12.19
N VAL A 176 -5.85 -13.60 -12.83
CA VAL A 176 -4.76 -14.31 -12.17
C VAL A 176 -3.52 -13.42 -12.12
N LYS A 177 -2.92 -13.30 -10.95
CA LYS A 177 -1.72 -12.48 -10.72
C LYS A 177 -0.67 -13.25 -9.95
N TRP A 178 0.59 -12.98 -10.30
CA TRP A 178 1.76 -13.32 -9.52
C TRP A 178 2.30 -12.07 -8.80
N ARG A 179 2.71 -12.22 -7.54
CA ARG A 179 3.29 -11.14 -6.72
C ARG A 179 4.40 -11.65 -5.83
N LEU A 180 5.56 -10.98 -5.87
CA LEU A 180 6.67 -11.17 -4.95
C LEU A 180 6.61 -10.12 -3.83
N PHE A 181 6.69 -10.57 -2.58
CA PHE A 181 6.69 -9.73 -1.39
C PHE A 181 8.07 -9.66 -0.75
N ASN A 182 8.32 -8.58 0.00
CA ASN A 182 9.59 -8.34 0.69
C ASN A 182 9.92 -9.27 1.87
N ASN A 183 9.05 -10.24 2.15
CA ASN A 183 9.30 -11.32 3.11
C ASN A 183 9.80 -12.60 2.42
N GLN A 184 10.36 -12.49 1.21
CA GLN A 184 10.89 -13.59 0.40
C GLN A 184 9.83 -14.64 0.03
N ARG A 185 8.59 -14.18 -0.18
CA ARG A 185 7.48 -15.04 -0.62
C ARG A 185 6.83 -14.54 -1.88
N ASP A 186 6.51 -15.46 -2.78
CA ASP A 186 5.65 -15.19 -3.92
C ASP A 186 4.25 -15.80 -3.74
N TYR A 187 3.28 -15.25 -4.45
CA TYR A 187 1.91 -15.75 -4.48
C TYR A 187 1.39 -15.73 -5.90
N VAL A 188 0.79 -16.84 -6.32
CA VAL A 188 -0.04 -16.92 -7.52
C VAL A 188 -1.48 -17.02 -7.07
N SER A 189 -2.32 -16.07 -7.49
CA SER A 189 -3.65 -15.91 -6.92
C SER A 189 -4.67 -15.39 -7.93
N LEU A 190 -5.89 -15.87 -7.78
CA LEU A 190 -7.10 -15.29 -8.36
C LEU A 190 -7.46 -14.03 -7.56
N ASP A 191 -7.43 -12.90 -8.26
CA ASP A 191 -7.83 -11.60 -7.74
C ASP A 191 -9.18 -11.21 -8.31
N THR A 192 -10.11 -10.84 -7.45
CA THR A 192 -11.39 -10.22 -7.85
C THR A 192 -11.65 -8.95 -7.04
N THR A 193 -12.14 -7.92 -7.70
CA THR A 193 -12.54 -6.64 -7.11
C THR A 193 -13.88 -6.21 -7.70
N GLY A 194 -14.65 -5.43 -6.97
CA GLY A 194 -15.95 -4.94 -7.45
C GLY A 194 -16.80 -4.31 -6.34
N ILE A 195 -18.07 -4.04 -6.66
CA ILE A 195 -19.09 -3.61 -5.70
C ILE A 195 -20.21 -4.64 -5.70
N ALA A 196 -20.45 -5.25 -4.54
CA ALA A 196 -21.64 -6.04 -4.29
C ALA A 196 -22.75 -5.18 -3.68
N HIS A 197 -24.00 -5.61 -3.86
CA HIS A 197 -25.17 -4.97 -3.26
C HIS A 197 -25.82 -5.92 -2.25
N THR A 198 -26.13 -5.41 -1.05
CA THR A 198 -26.93 -6.17 -0.07
C THR A 198 -28.40 -6.19 -0.47
N VAL A 199 -29.20 -7.06 0.16
CA VAL A 199 -30.67 -7.07 0.01
C VAL A 199 -31.29 -5.71 0.35
N LYS A 200 -30.64 -4.95 1.25
CA LYS A 200 -31.04 -3.58 1.63
C LYS A 200 -30.53 -2.51 0.66
N ARG A 201 -29.98 -2.91 -0.48
CA ARG A 201 -29.33 -2.05 -1.50
C ARG A 201 -28.13 -1.26 -0.97
N GLU A 202 -27.49 -1.73 0.08
CA GLU A 202 -26.23 -1.13 0.55
C GLU A 202 -25.08 -1.59 -0.34
N ARG A 203 -24.17 -0.67 -0.66
CA ARG A 203 -22.99 -0.95 -1.49
C ARG A 203 -21.84 -1.45 -0.62
N ILE A 204 -21.28 -2.61 -0.99
CA ILE A 204 -20.09 -3.19 -0.36
C ILE A 204 -19.01 -3.29 -1.43
N GLY A 205 -17.98 -2.46 -1.34
CA GLY A 205 -16.78 -2.64 -2.14
C GLY A 205 -15.99 -3.84 -1.64
N TYR A 206 -15.51 -4.69 -2.53
CA TYR A 206 -14.70 -5.86 -2.17
C TYR A 206 -13.41 -5.93 -3.01
N ASN A 207 -12.37 -6.50 -2.43
CA ASN A 207 -11.15 -6.89 -3.13
C ASN A 207 -10.58 -8.14 -2.45
N ILE A 208 -10.56 -9.24 -3.20
CA ILE A 208 -10.22 -10.59 -2.76
C ILE A 208 -9.01 -11.07 -3.54
N SER A 209 -8.09 -11.73 -2.85
CA SER A 209 -6.94 -12.43 -3.42
C SER A 209 -6.91 -13.83 -2.82
N HIS A 210 -7.06 -14.85 -3.65
CA HIS A 210 -7.07 -16.26 -3.25
C HIS A 210 -6.04 -17.04 -4.04
N SER A 211 -5.11 -17.71 -3.36
CA SER A 211 -4.07 -18.50 -4.02
C SER A 211 -4.69 -19.64 -4.84
N VAL A 212 -4.17 -19.81 -6.05
CA VAL A 212 -4.54 -20.89 -6.97
C VAL A 212 -3.26 -21.48 -7.56
N ALA A 213 -3.26 -22.77 -7.83
CA ALA A 213 -2.08 -23.49 -8.32
C ALA A 213 -2.18 -23.75 -9.82
N PHE A 214 -1.09 -23.48 -10.54
CA PHE A 214 -0.95 -23.83 -11.95
C PHE A 214 0.37 -24.58 -12.15
N ALA A 215 0.33 -25.76 -12.77
CA ALA A 215 1.53 -26.52 -13.09
C ALA A 215 2.50 -25.72 -14.01
N GLN A 216 1.95 -24.84 -14.85
CA GLN A 216 2.71 -23.94 -15.73
C GLN A 216 3.54 -22.90 -14.96
N ILE A 217 3.19 -22.61 -13.70
CA ILE A 217 3.83 -21.58 -12.87
C ILE A 217 4.50 -22.26 -11.65
N PRO A 218 5.67 -22.91 -11.84
CA PRO A 218 6.36 -23.60 -10.77
C PRO A 218 6.81 -22.63 -9.67
N GLY A 219 7.14 -23.18 -8.50
CA GLY A 219 7.78 -22.45 -7.42
C GLY A 219 9.20 -22.00 -7.78
N MET A 220 9.75 -21.10 -6.98
CA MET A 220 11.09 -20.51 -7.16
C MET A 220 12.03 -20.79 -5.96
N GLU A 221 11.68 -21.78 -5.15
CA GLU A 221 12.38 -22.14 -3.92
C GLU A 221 13.79 -22.62 -4.22
N GLU A 222 13.94 -23.56 -5.14
CA GLU A 222 15.22 -24.18 -5.46
C GLU A 222 16.19 -23.21 -6.15
N ALA A 223 15.68 -22.40 -7.07
CA ALA A 223 16.49 -21.47 -7.87
C ALA A 223 16.82 -20.16 -7.14
N HIS A 224 15.90 -19.65 -6.30
CA HIS A 224 15.99 -18.29 -5.75
C HIS A 224 15.74 -18.20 -4.24
N GLY A 225 15.45 -19.33 -3.56
CA GLY A 225 15.10 -19.35 -2.14
C GLY A 225 13.83 -18.55 -1.84
N ILE A 226 12.92 -18.40 -2.81
CA ILE A 226 11.63 -17.72 -2.66
C ILE A 226 10.57 -18.77 -2.35
N GLU A 227 9.90 -18.66 -1.20
CA GLU A 227 8.83 -19.58 -0.81
C GLU A 227 7.49 -19.17 -1.42
N ARG A 228 6.85 -20.09 -2.16
CA ARG A 228 5.48 -19.99 -2.64
C ARG A 228 4.54 -20.04 -1.46
N GLY A 229 3.87 -18.93 -1.20
CA GLY A 229 2.85 -18.83 -0.16
C GLY A 229 1.46 -19.18 -0.69
N ASN A 230 0.63 -19.72 0.21
CA ASN A 230 -0.79 -19.89 -0.01
C ASN A 230 -1.58 -18.96 0.93
N MET A 231 -2.45 -18.12 0.37
CA MET A 231 -3.28 -17.22 1.14
C MET A 231 -4.70 -17.09 0.59
N SER A 232 -5.62 -16.70 1.46
CA SER A 232 -6.94 -16.21 1.08
C SER A 232 -7.22 -14.95 1.87
N VAL A 233 -7.19 -13.80 1.19
CA VAL A 233 -7.37 -12.48 1.81
C VAL A 233 -8.52 -11.74 1.15
N CYS A 234 -9.53 -11.36 1.92
CA CYS A 234 -10.64 -10.53 1.51
C CYS A 234 -10.63 -9.20 2.26
N SER A 235 -10.76 -8.11 1.52
CA SER A 235 -11.02 -6.77 2.06
C SER A 235 -12.40 -6.29 1.64
N LEU A 236 -13.21 -5.84 2.60
CA LEU A 236 -14.54 -5.28 2.40
C LEU A 236 -14.58 -3.83 2.88
N TYR A 237 -15.26 -2.98 2.12
CA TYR A 237 -15.37 -1.54 2.32
C TYR A 237 -16.83 -1.13 2.29
N LEU A 238 -17.31 -0.50 3.36
CA LEU A 238 -18.72 -0.13 3.51
C LEU A 238 -18.84 1.34 3.87
N GLN A 239 -19.66 2.10 3.14
CA GLN A 239 -19.92 3.51 3.48
C GLN A 239 -20.75 3.58 4.78
N LYS A 240 -20.21 4.15 5.86
CA LYS A 240 -20.91 4.31 7.14
C LYS A 240 -21.55 5.69 7.31
N THR A 241 -20.84 6.72 6.86
CA THR A 241 -21.28 8.11 6.85
C THR A 241 -20.88 8.73 5.52
N PRO A 242 -21.30 9.96 5.16
CA PRO A 242 -20.86 10.62 3.93
C PRO A 242 -19.34 10.80 3.78
N THR A 243 -18.58 10.68 4.87
CA THR A 243 -17.13 10.95 4.94
C THR A 243 -16.33 9.80 5.54
N THR A 244 -16.96 8.66 5.85
CA THR A 244 -16.28 7.53 6.50
C THR A 244 -16.69 6.19 5.90
N VAL A 245 -15.69 5.40 5.57
CA VAL A 245 -15.79 4.03 5.06
C VAL A 245 -15.27 3.07 6.13
N GLU A 246 -16.06 2.08 6.52
CA GLU A 246 -15.59 0.95 7.33
C GLU A 246 -14.67 0.07 6.49
N CYS A 247 -13.57 -0.39 7.10
CA CYS A 247 -12.60 -1.29 6.51
C CYS A 247 -12.58 -2.58 7.32
N TYR A 248 -12.95 -3.68 6.67
CA TYR A 248 -12.83 -5.04 7.19
C TYR A 248 -11.84 -5.80 6.31
N VAL A 249 -10.91 -6.52 6.91
CA VAL A 249 -10.06 -7.46 6.16
C VAL A 249 -9.96 -8.77 6.91
N ARG A 250 -10.09 -9.88 6.19
CA ARG A 250 -9.91 -11.22 6.73
C ARG A 250 -8.94 -11.99 5.87
N GLY A 251 -7.96 -12.61 6.51
CA GLY A 251 -6.85 -13.28 5.83
C GLY A 251 -6.52 -14.62 6.47
N PHE A 252 -6.35 -15.63 5.65
CA PHE A 252 -5.90 -16.97 6.03
C PHE A 252 -4.60 -17.24 5.30
N PHE A 253 -3.64 -17.83 6.01
CA PHE A 253 -2.31 -18.10 5.50
C PHE A 253 -1.94 -19.54 5.79
N ASP A 254 -1.40 -20.21 4.79
CA ASP A 254 -0.82 -21.53 4.92
C ASP A 254 0.70 -21.41 4.82
N PHE A 255 1.38 -21.91 5.85
CA PHE A 255 2.84 -21.87 5.96
C PHE A 255 3.34 -23.31 5.95
N HIS A 256 4.31 -23.62 5.08
CA HIS A 256 4.78 -24.99 4.87
C HIS A 256 5.53 -25.58 6.07
N THR A 257 6.05 -24.74 6.96
CA THR A 257 6.83 -25.19 8.11
C THR A 257 5.97 -25.61 9.30
N GLN A 258 6.34 -26.71 9.95
CA GLN A 258 5.75 -27.16 11.22
C GLN A 258 6.26 -26.35 12.42
N ASN A 259 7.23 -25.44 12.21
CA ASN A 259 7.76 -24.61 13.29
C ASN A 259 6.81 -23.45 13.62
N GLU A 260 6.06 -23.58 14.72
CA GLU A 260 5.12 -22.57 15.19
C GLU A 260 5.74 -21.19 15.43
N MET A 261 7.02 -21.11 15.84
CA MET A 261 7.70 -19.83 16.04
C MET A 261 7.88 -19.10 14.71
N ILE A 262 8.35 -19.81 13.67
CA ILE A 262 8.54 -19.25 12.32
C ILE A 262 7.20 -18.83 11.71
N ASN A 263 6.15 -19.64 11.90
CA ASN A 263 4.79 -19.30 11.47
C ASN A 263 4.28 -18.05 12.17
N THR A 264 4.51 -17.96 13.49
CA THR A 264 4.13 -16.77 14.27
C THR A 264 4.87 -15.53 13.79
N MET A 265 6.19 -15.61 13.55
CA MET A 265 6.99 -14.50 13.03
C MET A 265 6.53 -14.08 11.63
N SER A 266 6.27 -15.04 10.75
CA SER A 266 5.75 -14.81 9.40
C SER A 266 4.40 -14.08 9.44
N LEU A 267 3.48 -14.53 10.30
CA LEU A 267 2.18 -13.90 10.49
C LEU A 267 2.30 -12.48 11.06
N GLN A 268 3.25 -12.23 11.98
CA GLN A 268 3.53 -10.88 12.49
C GLN A 268 4.08 -9.95 11.41
N ALA A 269 4.98 -10.45 10.56
CA ALA A 269 5.51 -9.68 9.43
C ALA A 269 4.39 -9.31 8.43
N ILE A 270 3.48 -10.23 8.14
CA ILE A 270 2.31 -9.95 7.30
C ILE A 270 1.38 -8.94 7.97
N ALA A 271 1.06 -9.12 9.25
CA ALA A 271 0.24 -8.18 10.02
C ALA A 271 0.83 -6.76 10.05
N ALA A 272 2.16 -6.64 9.96
CA ALA A 272 2.84 -5.35 9.90
C ALA A 272 2.55 -4.57 8.61
N GLN A 273 2.25 -5.25 7.51
CA GLN A 273 1.96 -4.64 6.21
C GLN A 273 0.49 -4.24 6.04
N TRP A 274 -0.42 -4.84 6.82
CA TRP A 274 -1.87 -4.69 6.66
C TRP A 274 -2.43 -3.27 6.85
N SER A 275 -1.65 -2.31 7.36
CA SER A 275 -2.10 -0.90 7.34
C SER A 275 -2.21 -0.33 5.91
N CYS A 276 -1.64 -1.01 4.89
CA CYS A 276 -1.85 -0.69 3.48
C CYS A 276 -3.32 -0.70 3.06
N PHE A 277 -4.17 -1.53 3.67
CA PHE A 277 -5.60 -1.60 3.34
C PHE A 277 -6.35 -0.31 3.66
N ALA A 278 -5.85 0.51 4.59
CA ALA A 278 -6.39 1.82 4.94
C ALA A 278 -5.96 2.94 3.97
N ARG A 279 -4.86 2.73 3.22
CA ARG A 279 -4.21 3.75 2.38
C ARG A 279 -4.70 3.78 0.93
N LYS A 280 -5.75 3.02 0.60
CA LYS A 280 -6.33 2.98 -0.75
C LYS A 280 -6.80 4.37 -1.23
N ARG A 281 -7.38 5.17 -0.32
CA ARG A 281 -7.78 6.56 -0.62
C ARG A 281 -6.59 7.42 -1.06
N ASP A 282 -5.42 7.24 -0.46
CA ASP A 282 -4.22 8.02 -0.80
C ASP A 282 -3.76 7.73 -2.23
N CYS A 283 -3.82 6.45 -2.65
CA CYS A 283 -3.57 6.05 -4.03
C CYS A 283 -4.56 6.70 -5.00
N ALA A 284 -5.86 6.73 -4.64
CA ALA A 284 -6.88 7.39 -5.44
C ALA A 284 -6.63 8.89 -5.60
N LEU A 285 -6.27 9.58 -4.52
CA LEU A 285 -5.92 11.00 -4.55
C LEU A 285 -4.71 11.25 -5.46
N MET A 286 -3.66 10.43 -5.34
CA MET A 286 -2.48 10.54 -6.19
C MET A 286 -2.82 10.36 -7.67
N LYS A 287 -3.59 9.32 -8.03
CA LYS A 287 -4.07 9.08 -9.40
C LYS A 287 -4.83 10.30 -9.95
N LYS A 288 -5.74 10.88 -9.15
CA LYS A 288 -6.52 12.08 -9.53
C LYS A 288 -5.64 13.31 -9.71
N LEU A 289 -4.65 13.52 -8.84
CA LEU A 289 -3.70 14.63 -8.94
C LEU A 289 -2.86 14.54 -10.21
N VAL A 290 -2.29 13.36 -10.50
CA VAL A 290 -1.52 13.10 -11.71
C VAL A 290 -2.37 13.35 -12.96
N TRP A 291 -3.61 12.85 -12.98
CA TRP A 291 -4.54 13.09 -14.09
C TRP A 291 -4.80 14.59 -14.30
N ARG A 292 -5.09 15.34 -13.21
CA ARG A 292 -5.31 16.79 -13.29
C ARG A 292 -4.08 17.53 -13.81
N MET A 293 -2.88 17.17 -13.35
CA MET A 293 -1.63 17.77 -13.80
C MET A 293 -1.40 17.53 -15.30
N ARG A 294 -1.59 16.30 -15.79
CA ARG A 294 -1.47 15.97 -17.22
C ARG A 294 -2.44 16.78 -18.08
N LYS A 295 -3.71 16.87 -17.65
CA LYS A 295 -4.74 17.66 -18.33
C LYS A 295 -4.38 19.16 -18.36
N SER A 296 -3.84 19.70 -17.28
CA SER A 296 -3.42 21.12 -17.23
C SER A 296 -2.18 21.42 -18.06
N SER A 297 -1.30 20.44 -18.25
CA SER A 297 -0.06 20.60 -19.02
C SER A 297 -0.23 20.28 -20.51
N GLY A 298 -1.44 19.93 -20.97
CA GLY A 298 -1.71 19.55 -22.36
C GLY A 298 -1.00 18.25 -22.80
N CYS A 299 -0.44 17.48 -21.85
CA CYS A 299 0.34 16.29 -22.14
C CYS A 299 -0.59 15.07 -22.06
N THR A 300 -1.20 14.70 -23.19
CA THR A 300 -2.11 13.54 -23.32
C THR A 300 -1.39 12.27 -23.76
N ALA A 301 -0.11 12.10 -23.40
CA ALA A 301 0.57 10.84 -23.66
C ALA A 301 0.05 9.75 -22.72
N SER A 302 -0.63 8.77 -23.31
CA SER A 302 -0.79 7.41 -22.76
C SER A 302 0.58 6.89 -22.29
N LEU A 303 0.63 6.18 -21.17
CA LEU A 303 1.82 5.44 -20.73
C LEU A 303 2.01 4.23 -21.67
N SER A 304 2.48 4.51 -22.88
CA SER A 304 2.99 3.51 -23.80
C SER A 304 4.41 3.94 -24.15
N LEU A 305 5.33 3.66 -23.23
CA LEU A 305 6.76 3.67 -23.51
C LEU A 305 7.07 2.32 -24.17
N HIS A 306 7.05 2.29 -25.50
CA HIS A 306 7.78 1.25 -26.22
C HIS A 306 9.28 1.42 -25.90
N PRO A 307 10.03 0.32 -25.73
CA PRO A 307 11.47 0.40 -25.63
C PRO A 307 12.01 0.78 -27.01
N THR A 308 12.39 2.03 -27.20
CA THR A 308 13.21 2.42 -28.35
C THR A 308 14.66 2.14 -27.98
N ASP A 309 15.21 1.08 -28.57
CA ASP A 309 16.65 0.87 -28.71
C ASP A 309 17.21 2.02 -29.54
N ASP A 310 17.68 3.08 -28.89
CA ASP A 310 18.55 4.06 -29.54
C ASP A 310 19.70 4.41 -28.61
N ARG A 311 20.86 3.84 -28.98
CA ARG A 311 22.17 4.02 -28.35
C ARG A 311 22.80 5.29 -28.94
N PRO A 312 23.05 6.37 -28.17
CA PRO A 312 23.78 7.51 -28.71
C PRO A 312 25.29 7.24 -28.63
N SER A 313 25.93 7.16 -29.79
CA SER A 313 27.38 7.17 -29.96
C SER A 313 27.98 8.50 -29.47
N LEU A 314 29.03 8.41 -28.65
CA LEU A 314 29.86 9.51 -28.21
C LEU A 314 30.67 10.07 -29.39
N THR A 315 30.36 11.30 -29.81
CA THR A 315 31.29 12.13 -30.60
C THR A 315 31.43 13.50 -29.93
N GLN A 316 32.70 13.86 -29.73
CA GLN A 316 33.19 15.02 -28.98
C GLN A 316 32.89 16.34 -29.71
N GLN A 317 32.42 17.36 -28.98
CA GLN A 317 32.50 18.77 -29.39
C GLN A 317 32.77 19.69 -28.18
N PRO A 318 33.36 20.89 -28.39
CA PRO A 318 34.13 21.63 -27.38
C PRO A 318 33.25 22.43 -26.39
N PRO A 319 33.82 22.92 -25.27
CA PRO A 319 33.04 23.49 -24.17
C PRO A 319 32.55 24.91 -24.51
N ALA A 320 31.24 25.09 -24.60
CA ALA A 320 30.62 26.40 -24.66
C ALA A 320 30.40 26.98 -23.25
N ARG A 321 30.74 28.27 -23.11
CA ARG A 321 30.77 29.08 -21.89
C ARG A 321 29.50 29.00 -21.03
N ILE A 322 29.71 28.89 -19.73
CA ILE A 322 28.69 29.08 -18.68
C ILE A 322 28.23 30.54 -18.70
N ARG A 323 26.94 30.76 -19.00
CA ARG A 323 26.24 32.05 -18.76
C ARG A 323 24.91 31.79 -18.06
N GLY A 324 24.86 32.18 -16.79
CA GLY A 324 23.68 32.60 -16.02
C GLY A 324 22.39 31.76 -16.11
N THR A 325 22.15 30.92 -15.11
CA THR A 325 20.84 30.31 -14.85
C THR A 325 19.87 31.37 -14.29
N ASN A 326 18.99 31.91 -15.14
CA ASN A 326 17.75 32.54 -14.68
C ASN A 326 16.73 31.45 -14.35
N HIS A 327 16.41 31.29 -13.07
CA HIS A 327 15.33 30.45 -12.58
C HIS A 327 13.99 30.87 -13.21
N LYS A 328 13.47 30.06 -14.14
CA LYS A 328 12.08 30.19 -14.62
C LYS A 328 11.16 29.53 -13.59
N SER A 329 10.46 30.36 -12.83
CA SER A 329 9.44 29.94 -11.85
C SER A 329 8.17 29.41 -12.54
N CYS A 330 7.55 28.40 -11.93
CA CYS A 330 6.33 27.75 -12.41
C CYS A 330 5.14 28.72 -12.40
N LYS A 331 4.46 28.87 -13.55
CA LYS A 331 3.27 29.76 -13.73
C LYS A 331 2.09 29.43 -12.80
N SER A 332 2.05 28.24 -12.20
CA SER A 332 1.02 27.85 -11.23
C SER A 332 1.21 28.48 -9.84
N CYS A 333 2.45 28.83 -9.46
CA CYS A 333 2.74 29.41 -8.14
C CYS A 333 2.48 30.93 -8.08
N LEU A 334 2.53 31.63 -9.23
CA LEU A 334 2.31 33.08 -9.28
C LEU A 334 0.83 33.51 -9.15
N ARG A 335 -0.14 32.62 -9.42
CA ARG A 335 -1.57 33.00 -9.42
C ARG A 335 -2.18 33.18 -8.02
N LYS A 336 -1.48 32.80 -6.94
CA LYS A 336 -1.98 32.96 -5.56
C LYS A 336 -1.48 34.19 -4.81
N LEU A 337 -0.66 35.05 -5.43
CA LEU A 337 -0.05 36.22 -4.76
C LEU A 337 -0.57 37.59 -5.23
N LYS A 338 -1.58 37.64 -6.10
CA LYS A 338 -2.21 38.92 -6.49
C LYS A 338 -3.73 38.81 -6.33
N GLY A 339 -4.20 39.18 -5.13
CA GLY A 339 -5.62 39.17 -4.80
C GLY A 339 -5.92 39.70 -3.40
N VAL A 340 -5.35 40.84 -3.02
CA VAL A 340 -5.88 41.69 -1.93
C VAL A 340 -5.72 43.15 -2.37
N PRO A 341 -6.80 43.90 -2.64
CA PRO A 341 -6.73 45.35 -2.74
C PRO A 341 -7.04 45.96 -1.36
N GLY A 342 -6.04 46.60 -0.77
CA GLY A 342 -6.22 47.56 0.31
C GLY A 342 -6.40 48.96 -0.28
N GLY A 343 -7.51 49.61 0.04
CA GLY A 343 -7.74 51.02 -0.25
C GLY A 343 -8.66 51.60 0.81
N MET A 344 -8.09 52.32 1.78
CA MET A 344 -8.82 53.23 2.67
C MET A 344 -9.06 54.56 1.94
N PRO A 345 -10.20 55.24 2.15
CA PRO A 345 -10.29 56.68 2.01
C PRO A 345 -10.20 57.37 3.38
N ALA A 346 -9.51 58.51 3.41
CA ALA A 346 -9.49 59.46 4.50
C ALA A 346 -10.64 60.47 4.33
N GLN A 347 -11.43 60.70 5.38
CA GLN A 347 -12.16 61.95 5.61
C GLN A 347 -12.17 62.25 7.12
N GLY A 348 -11.76 63.46 7.49
CA GLY A 348 -11.67 63.94 8.86
C GLY A 348 -12.92 64.71 9.32
N SER A 349 -13.14 64.65 10.64
CA SER A 349 -13.72 65.65 11.56
C SER A 349 -15.07 66.29 11.19
N ARG A 350 -16.10 66.32 12.04
CA ARG A 350 -16.13 66.88 13.41
C ARG A 350 -17.49 66.57 14.07
N ASP A 351 -17.47 66.70 15.39
CA ASP A 351 -18.56 67.05 16.30
C ASP A 351 -19.68 66.04 16.64
N GLY A 352 -19.71 65.73 17.95
CA GLY A 352 -20.85 66.19 18.75
C GLY A 352 -21.71 65.12 19.40
N THR A 353 -21.55 65.01 20.72
CA THR A 353 -22.60 64.83 21.73
C THR A 353 -23.40 63.52 21.81
N ASP A 354 -23.04 62.74 22.83
CA ASP A 354 -23.82 62.54 24.07
C ASP A 354 -25.11 61.68 24.12
N ILE A 355 -25.17 60.95 25.24
CA ILE A 355 -26.33 60.45 26.01
C ILE A 355 -26.85 59.02 25.73
N GLN A 356 -26.48 58.15 26.69
CA GLN A 356 -27.27 57.13 27.42
C GLN A 356 -28.55 56.55 26.79
N SER A 357 -28.60 55.22 26.77
CA SER A 357 -29.52 54.37 27.56
C SER A 357 -29.06 52.92 27.49
#